data_AF-A0A7X7AT52-F1
#
_entry.id   AF-A0A7X7AT52-F1
#
_cell.length_a   1.000
_cell.length_b   1.000
_cell.length_c   1.000
_cell.angle_alpha   90.00
_cell.angle_beta   90.00
_cell.angle_gamma   90.00
#
_symmetry.space_group_name_H-M   'P 1'
#
loop_
_entity.id
_entity.type
_entity.pdbx_description
1 polymer ?
#
loop_
_entity_poly.entity_id
_entity_poly.type
_entity_poly.pdbx_seq_one_letter_code
_entity_poly.pdbx_strand_id
1 'polypeptide(L)'
;KLTRIEPFTFYGCTGFTGLILGNSIETISKYAFQDCVNIRGDIFFPNSLNSIGQSSFWGCDKVVAFQFPHTTPLTYKYSLDFDNYMFPISATIKVPLSAVDSYKNTEKWREHNIVGY
;
A
#
# COMPACT_ATOMS: atom_id res chain seq x y z
N LYS A 1 17.78 -12.62 4.54
CA LYS A 1 16.59 -11.91 5.07
C LYS A 1 16.04 -11.05 3.93
N LEU A 2 14.77 -11.22 3.55
CA LEU A 2 14.15 -10.40 2.51
C LEU A 2 13.61 -9.12 3.16
N THR A 3 14.09 -7.96 2.70
CA THR A 3 13.70 -6.64 3.24
C THR A 3 13.05 -5.74 2.18
N ARG A 4 13.13 -6.11 0.91
CA ARG A 4 12.66 -5.29 -0.21
C ARG A 4 11.91 -6.17 -1.20
N ILE A 5 10.77 -5.68 -1.68
CA ILE A 5 10.11 -6.18 -2.88
C ILE A 5 10.51 -5.23 -4.02
N GLU A 6 11.19 -5.78 -5.02
CA GLU A 6 11.76 -5.02 -6.13
C GLU A 6 10.69 -4.48 -7.09
N PRO A 7 11.01 -3.47 -7.91
CA PRO A 7 10.07 -2.94 -8.90
C PRO A 7 9.51 -4.05 -9.79
N PHE A 8 8.21 -3.98 -10.06
CA PHE A 8 7.50 -4.91 -10.96
C PHE A 8 7.53 -6.41 -10.57
N THR A 9 8.01 -6.79 -9.38
CA THR A 9 8.22 -8.21 -9.00
C THR A 9 6.99 -9.10 -9.24
N PHE A 10 5.79 -8.59 -8.93
CA PHE A 10 4.53 -9.29 -9.11
C PHE A 10 3.57 -8.55 -10.05
N TYR A 11 4.09 -7.70 -10.94
CA TYR A 11 3.27 -6.96 -11.90
C TYR A 11 2.36 -7.91 -12.70
N GLY A 12 1.07 -7.61 -12.75
CA GLY A 12 0.07 -8.36 -13.53
C GLY A 12 -0.20 -9.78 -13.04
N CYS A 13 0.24 -10.15 -11.84
CA CYS A 13 0.03 -11.48 -11.31
C CYS A 13 -1.44 -11.69 -10.89
N THR A 14 -2.18 -12.44 -11.70
CA THR A 14 -3.63 -12.69 -11.48
C THR A 14 -3.93 -13.98 -10.71
N GLY A 15 -2.91 -14.78 -10.38
CA GLY A 15 -3.08 -16.04 -9.63
C GLY A 15 -3.30 -15.86 -8.13
N PHE A 16 -2.96 -14.71 -7.56
CA PHE A 16 -3.05 -14.47 -6.11
C PHE A 16 -4.47 -14.05 -5.71
N THR A 17 -5.01 -14.68 -4.67
CA THR A 17 -6.30 -14.27 -4.06
C THR A 17 -6.13 -13.63 -2.69
N GLY A 18 -4.91 -13.59 -2.16
CA GLY A 18 -4.55 -12.93 -0.92
C GLY A 18 -3.06 -12.62 -0.92
N LEU A 19 -2.62 -11.82 0.06
CA LEU A 19 -1.23 -11.40 0.19
C LEU A 19 -0.83 -11.38 1.67
N ILE A 20 0.22 -12.12 2.00
CA ILE A 20 0.86 -12.10 3.32
C ILE A 20 2.27 -11.57 3.13
N LEU A 21 2.59 -10.46 3.80
CA LEU A 21 3.90 -9.85 3.76
C LEU A 21 4.74 -10.35 4.93
N GLY A 22 6.03 -10.61 4.69
CA GLY A 22 6.95 -11.00 5.75
C GLY A 22 7.22 -9.84 6.73
N ASN A 23 7.40 -10.16 8.02
CA ASN A 23 7.66 -9.21 9.10
C ASN A 23 8.97 -8.41 8.99
N SER A 24 9.77 -8.68 7.96
CA SER A 24 11.06 -8.04 7.69
C SER A 24 11.02 -7.09 6.50
N ILE A 25 9.89 -6.98 5.79
CA ILE A 25 9.77 -6.13 4.62
C ILE A 25 9.79 -4.66 5.06
N GLU A 26 10.76 -3.92 4.54
CA GLU A 26 11.00 -2.51 4.82
C GLU A 26 10.63 -1.62 3.62
N THR A 27 10.65 -2.16 2.40
CA THR A 27 10.27 -1.42 1.19
C THR A 27 9.45 -2.26 0.22
N ILE A 28 8.36 -1.66 -0.28
CA ILE A 28 7.64 -2.14 -1.47
C ILE A 28 7.90 -1.13 -2.58
N SER A 29 8.53 -1.57 -3.67
CA SER A 29 8.94 -0.65 -4.74
C SER A 29 7.81 -0.33 -5.72
N LYS A 30 8.08 0.60 -6.63
CA LYS A 30 7.11 1.02 -7.65
C LYS A 30 6.57 -0.18 -8.44
N TYR A 31 5.27 -0.17 -8.69
CA TYR A 31 4.58 -1.18 -9.52
C TYR A 31 4.71 -2.63 -9.03
N ALA A 32 5.16 -2.87 -7.80
CA ALA A 32 5.50 -4.20 -7.30
C ALA A 32 4.34 -5.21 -7.39
N PHE A 33 3.10 -4.77 -7.16
CA PHE A 33 1.85 -5.55 -7.25
C PHE A 33 0.82 -4.87 -8.14
N GLN A 34 1.25 -4.02 -9.08
CA GLN A 34 0.31 -3.39 -10.01
C GLN A 34 -0.43 -4.47 -10.81
N ASP A 35 -1.72 -4.26 -11.06
CA ASP A 35 -2.61 -5.14 -11.82
C ASP A 35 -2.72 -6.58 -11.27
N CYS A 36 -2.48 -6.76 -9.97
CA CYS A 36 -2.81 -8.00 -9.26
C CYS A 36 -4.32 -8.07 -8.95
N VAL A 37 -5.14 -8.12 -10.00
CA VAL A 37 -6.61 -7.91 -9.96
C VAL A 37 -7.42 -8.89 -9.10
N ASN A 38 -6.82 -10.00 -8.67
CA ASN A 38 -7.50 -11.02 -7.88
C ASN A 38 -7.17 -10.99 -6.38
N ILE A 39 -6.19 -10.18 -5.95
CA ILE A 39 -5.93 -9.95 -4.53
C ILE A 39 -7.17 -9.28 -3.92
N ARG A 40 -7.66 -9.84 -2.82
CA ARG A 40 -8.92 -9.41 -2.19
C ARG A 40 -8.86 -9.46 -0.67
N GLY A 41 -9.80 -8.78 -0.03
CA GLY A 41 -9.93 -8.69 1.43
C GLY A 41 -9.02 -7.62 2.03
N ASP A 42 -8.67 -7.79 3.31
CA ASP A 42 -7.81 -6.85 4.03
C ASP A 42 -6.34 -7.26 3.90
N ILE A 43 -5.47 -6.31 3.57
CA ILE A 43 -4.02 -6.49 3.48
C ILE A 43 -3.35 -5.86 4.69
N PHE A 44 -2.57 -6.65 5.42
CA PHE A 44 -1.90 -6.22 6.65
C PHE A 44 -0.42 -5.95 6.37
N PHE A 45 0.03 -4.72 6.64
CA PHE A 45 1.44 -4.35 6.51
C PHE A 45 2.22 -4.57 7.81
N PRO A 46 3.49 -5.00 7.75
CA PRO A 46 4.31 -5.17 8.94
C PRO A 46 4.79 -3.83 9.49
N ASN A 47 5.06 -3.77 10.80
CA ASN A 47 5.68 -2.60 11.48
C ASN A 47 7.05 -2.20 10.91
N SER A 48 7.72 -3.10 10.18
CA SER A 48 9.02 -2.83 9.57
C SER A 48 8.91 -1.98 8.30
N LEU A 49 7.72 -1.84 7.71
CA LEU A 49 7.55 -1.22 6.40
C LEU A 49 7.74 0.29 6.50
N ASN A 50 8.77 0.81 5.84
CA ASN A 50 9.13 2.23 5.92
C ASN A 50 8.75 3.02 4.66
N SER A 51 8.67 2.36 3.50
CA SER A 51 8.36 3.04 2.24
C SER A 51 7.60 2.20 1.24
N ILE A 52 6.75 2.88 0.47
CA ILE A 52 5.95 2.31 -0.62
C ILE A 52 6.17 3.15 -1.88
N GLY A 53 6.33 2.48 -3.01
CA GLY A 53 6.55 3.10 -4.32
C GLY A 53 5.26 3.40 -5.08
N GLN A 54 5.42 4.25 -6.10
CA GLN A 54 4.39 4.64 -7.07
C GLN A 54 3.60 3.44 -7.58
N SER A 55 2.26 3.55 -7.53
CA SER A 55 1.31 2.56 -8.05
C SER A 55 1.57 1.12 -7.62
N SER A 56 2.20 0.91 -6.47
CA SER A 56 2.60 -0.43 -6.04
C SER A 56 1.44 -1.41 -5.96
N PHE A 57 0.21 -0.94 -5.70
CA PHE A 57 -1.01 -1.75 -5.67
C PHE A 57 -2.11 -1.25 -6.62
N TRP A 58 -1.78 -0.37 -7.57
CA TRP A 58 -2.79 0.11 -8.52
C TRP A 58 -3.40 -1.06 -9.32
N GLY A 59 -4.72 -1.03 -9.55
CA GLY A 59 -5.45 -2.13 -10.19
C GLY A 59 -5.79 -3.32 -9.27
N CYS A 60 -5.40 -3.30 -7.98
CA CYS A 60 -5.82 -4.31 -7.00
C CYS A 60 -7.25 -4.05 -6.47
N ASP A 61 -8.22 -3.86 -7.37
CA ASP A 61 -9.53 -3.25 -7.06
C ASP A 61 -10.44 -4.10 -6.15
N LYS A 62 -10.11 -5.38 -5.92
CA LYS A 62 -10.84 -6.28 -5.02
C LYS A 62 -10.33 -6.22 -3.57
N VAL A 63 -9.25 -5.48 -3.30
CA VAL A 63 -8.79 -5.22 -1.92
C VAL A 63 -9.79 -4.30 -1.23
N VAL A 64 -10.24 -4.71 -0.05
CA VAL A 64 -11.21 -3.96 0.75
C VAL A 64 -10.51 -2.89 1.57
N ALA A 65 -9.43 -3.27 2.24
CA ALA A 65 -8.64 -2.34 3.03
C ALA A 65 -7.15 -2.67 3.05
N PHE A 66 -6.36 -1.61 3.18
CA PHE A 66 -4.93 -1.65 3.45
C PHE A 66 -4.71 -1.19 4.89
N GLN A 67 -4.29 -2.09 5.76
CA GLN A 67 -4.13 -1.84 7.19
C GLN A 67 -2.67 -1.63 7.54
N PHE A 68 -2.39 -0.44 8.08
CA PHE A 68 -1.08 -0.04 8.58
C PHE A 68 -1.09 -0.05 10.11
N PRO A 69 -0.03 -0.57 10.75
CA PRO A 69 0.15 -0.45 12.19
C PRO A 69 0.86 0.86 12.60
N HIS A 70 1.25 1.70 11.62
CA HIS A 70 2.07 2.89 11.85
C HIS A 70 1.25 4.08 12.31
N THR A 71 1.76 4.80 13.32
CA THR A 71 1.17 6.06 13.80
C THR A 71 1.60 7.28 12.99
N THR A 72 2.55 7.10 12.07
CA THR A 72 3.01 8.12 11.12
C THR A 72 2.89 7.58 9.69
N PRO A 73 2.50 8.40 8.71
CA PRO A 73 2.50 8.02 7.29
C PRO A 73 3.86 7.55 6.80
N LEU A 74 3.87 6.48 6.00
CA LEU A 74 5.10 5.99 5.41
C LEU A 74 5.61 6.93 4.31
N THR A 75 6.91 6.86 4.02
CA THR A 75 7.47 7.58 2.88
C THR A 75 6.93 7.00 1.58
N TYR A 76 6.19 7.82 0.84
CA TYR A 76 5.75 7.49 -0.52
C TYR A 76 6.80 7.93 -1.54
N LYS A 77 7.27 7.01 -2.40
CA LYS A 77 8.27 7.27 -3.44
C LYS A 77 7.61 7.32 -4.82
N TYR A 78 7.41 8.53 -5.35
CA TYR A 78 6.78 8.78 -6.66
C TYR A 78 7.65 9.60 -7.61
N SER A 79 7.43 9.46 -8.91
CA SER A 79 7.92 10.40 -9.93
C SER A 79 6.86 11.46 -10.20
N LEU A 80 7.31 12.68 -10.52
CA LEU A 80 6.46 13.85 -10.79
C LEU A 80 5.68 13.75 -12.11
N ASP A 81 5.89 12.70 -12.88
CA ASP A 81 5.49 12.65 -14.29
C ASP A 81 4.14 11.96 -14.51
N PHE A 82 3.55 11.33 -13.48
CA PHE A 82 2.24 10.67 -13.57
C PHE A 82 1.45 10.72 -12.26
N ASP A 83 0.22 11.24 -12.32
CA ASP A 83 -0.77 11.22 -11.23
C ASP A 83 -1.33 9.81 -11.02
N ASN A 84 -0.50 8.90 -10.53
CA ASN A 84 -0.96 7.58 -10.13
C ASN A 84 -1.02 7.47 -8.60
N TYR A 85 -2.14 6.91 -8.12
CA TYR A 85 -2.35 6.59 -6.71
C TYR A 85 -1.51 5.40 -6.26
N MET A 86 -1.16 5.37 -4.98
CA MET A 86 -0.41 4.26 -4.36
C MET A 86 -1.23 2.96 -4.31
N PHE A 87 -2.53 3.11 -4.07
CA PHE A 87 -3.54 2.06 -3.90
C PHE A 87 -4.74 2.35 -4.83
N PRO A 88 -5.64 1.38 -5.08
CA PRO A 88 -6.92 1.67 -5.71
C PRO A 88 -7.76 2.62 -4.83
N ILE A 89 -8.43 3.59 -5.45
CA ILE A 89 -9.26 4.58 -4.73
C ILE A 89 -10.50 3.95 -4.08
N SER A 90 -10.89 2.75 -4.52
CA SER A 90 -11.98 1.97 -3.93
C SER A 90 -11.63 1.36 -2.57
N ALA A 91 -10.35 1.17 -2.26
CA ALA A 91 -9.92 0.56 -1.00
C ALA A 91 -9.82 1.59 0.13
N THR A 92 -10.08 1.13 1.35
CA THR A 92 -9.94 1.94 2.56
C THR A 92 -8.54 1.81 3.16
N ILE A 93 -7.95 2.90 3.62
CA ILE A 93 -6.73 2.89 4.41
C ILE A 93 -7.12 2.85 5.89
N LYS A 94 -6.74 1.78 6.60
CA LYS A 94 -6.98 1.60 8.04
C LYS A 94 -5.67 1.88 8.80
N VAL A 95 -5.70 2.85 9.71
CA VAL A 95 -4.55 3.25 10.56
C VAL A 95 -4.98 3.30 12.03
N PRO A 96 -4.05 3.26 13.01
CA PRO A 96 -4.41 3.47 14.41
C PRO A 96 -5.21 4.77 14.57
N LEU A 97 -6.23 4.79 15.43
CA LEU A 97 -7.09 5.98 15.62
C LEU A 97 -6.30 7.28 15.85
N SER A 98 -5.18 7.22 16.58
CA SER A 98 -4.29 8.36 16.86
C SER A 98 -3.57 8.92 15.61
N ALA A 99 -3.53 8.18 14.51
CA ALA A 99 -2.79 8.51 13.30
C ALA A 99 -3.67 9.13 12.20
N VAL A 100 -5.00 9.03 12.32
CA VAL A 100 -5.96 9.39 11.25
C VAL A 100 -5.72 10.79 10.72
N ASP A 101 -5.60 11.79 11.60
CA ASP A 101 -5.39 13.19 11.18
C ASP A 101 -4.03 13.40 10.52
N SER A 102 -2.99 12.70 10.98
CA SER A 102 -1.66 12.77 10.35
C SER A 102 -1.69 12.24 8.91
N TYR A 103 -2.35 11.10 8.68
CA TYR A 103 -2.53 10.54 7.34
C TYR A 103 -3.40 11.44 6.44
N LYS A 104 -4.51 11.99 6.96
CA LYS A 104 -5.39 12.89 6.20
C LYS A 104 -4.75 14.23 5.85
N ASN A 105 -3.72 14.65 6.58
CA ASN A 105 -2.98 15.88 6.30
C ASN A 105 -1.73 15.66 5.43
N THR A 106 -1.41 14.41 5.08
CA THR A 106 -0.20 14.08 4.31
C THR A 106 -0.52 13.94 2.82
N GLU A 107 0.29 14.56 1.96
CA GLU A 107 0.16 14.43 0.51
C GLU A 107 0.17 12.96 0.07
N LYS A 108 -0.60 12.65 -0.98
CA LYS A 108 -0.80 11.30 -1.54
C LYS A 108 -1.55 10.33 -0.62
N TRP A 109 -1.38 10.42 0.69
CA TRP A 109 -2.21 9.68 1.66
C TRP A 109 -3.61 10.27 1.74
N ARG A 110 -3.74 11.60 1.79
CA ARG A 110 -5.02 12.32 1.85
C ARG A 110 -5.96 12.11 0.66
N GLU A 111 -5.46 11.51 -0.42
CA GLU A 111 -6.22 11.19 -1.62
C GLU A 111 -7.07 9.91 -1.44
N HIS A 112 -6.86 9.15 -0.36
CA HIS A 112 -7.57 7.92 -0.05
C HIS A 112 -8.60 8.07 1.08
N ASN A 113 -9.55 7.13 1.14
CA ASN A 113 -10.46 7.00 2.27
C ASN A 113 -9.71 6.47 3.51
N ILE A 114 -9.38 7.35 4.46
CA ILE A 114 -8.64 7.00 5.68
C ILE A 114 -9.58 6.89 6.88
N VAL A 115 -9.55 5.74 7.55
CA VAL A 115 -10.33 5.44 8.77
C VAL A 115 -9.44 4.92 9.90
N GLY A 116 -9.85 5.20 11.14
CA GLY A 116 -9.22 4.68 12.35
C GLY A 116 -9.76 3.29 12.72
N TYR A 117 -8.92 2.50 13.36
CA TYR A 117 -9.32 1.29 14.10
C TYR A 117 -8.79 1.33 15.53
#